data_AF-A0A7G2S0V6-F1
#
_entry.id   AF-A0A7G2S0V6-F1
#
_cell.length_a   1.000
_cell.length_b   1.000
_cell.length_c   1.000
_cell.angle_alpha   90.00
_cell.angle_beta   90.00
_cell.angle_gamma   90.00
#
_symmetry.space_group_name_H-M   'P 1'
#
loop_
_entity.id
_entity.type
_entity.pdbx_description
1 polymer ?
#
loop_
_entity_poly.entity_id
_entity_poly.type
_entity_poly.pdbx_seq_one_letter_code
_entity_poly.pdbx_strand_id
1 'polypeptide(L)'
;MPREFKQSTAELTVLVAEAVYLQRDCEKQFIQDFCDLSPSQADSALFLASDIGLISENAGKYSTNSPLTRLLGLPSEVSKAAILRTVLECYEPFVNFRNRLVSTGNADDAAEQTKVLLDLDAHREEIKDTLISLGTYTNALSAKGGGIYEATNSGNLNQLKDIAQAANELAEAEASIRIEIGSYADSLDRTDVIIPLARALLKAKESKPKEAVTESASALESYLAELAGRLSVNLTGATGLTSRIDKFRQNNDLPKKICESGKYLGQIRNAADHGVDIDQDVGSVWKILPSTGRHYVFVACAFIRACGERERGQDFWI
;
A
#
# COMPACT_ATOMS: atom_id res chain seq x y z
N MET A 1 -12.93 11.60 -31.49
CA MET A 1 -12.62 10.19 -31.22
C MET A 1 -13.32 9.85 -29.92
N PRO A 2 -14.00 8.69 -29.83
CA PRO A 2 -14.59 8.23 -28.58
C PRO A 2 -13.60 8.29 -27.43
N ARG A 3 -14.07 8.63 -26.22
CA ARG A 3 -13.27 8.61 -25.00
C ARG A 3 -13.07 7.16 -24.57
N GLU A 4 -11.80 6.78 -24.38
CA GLU A 4 -11.44 5.45 -23.90
C GLU A 4 -11.96 5.23 -22.47
N PHE A 5 -12.55 4.06 -22.21
CA PHE A 5 -12.98 3.62 -20.89
C PHE A 5 -12.60 2.14 -20.70
N LYS A 6 -12.05 1.78 -19.54
CA LYS A 6 -11.68 0.38 -19.24
C LYS A 6 -12.40 -0.15 -18.01
N GLN A 7 -12.86 -1.40 -18.12
CA GLN A 7 -13.52 -2.10 -17.03
C GLN A 7 -12.52 -2.48 -15.93
N SER A 8 -12.77 -2.05 -14.70
CA SER A 8 -12.03 -2.47 -13.50
C SER A 8 -12.91 -2.32 -12.26
N THR A 9 -12.49 -2.90 -11.13
CA THR A 9 -13.17 -2.70 -9.84
C THR A 9 -12.48 -1.61 -9.03
N ALA A 10 -13.20 -1.06 -8.04
CA ALA A 10 -12.65 -0.10 -7.10
C ALA A 10 -11.46 -0.67 -6.32
N GLU A 11 -11.53 -1.92 -5.89
CA GLU A 11 -10.49 -2.61 -5.13
C GLU A 11 -9.18 -2.69 -5.94
N LEU A 12 -9.26 -3.14 -7.20
CA LEU A 12 -8.08 -3.20 -8.07
C LEU A 12 -7.50 -1.82 -8.36
N THR A 13 -8.37 -0.82 -8.56
CA THR A 13 -7.98 0.56 -8.83
C THR A 13 -7.23 1.19 -7.64
N VAL A 14 -7.73 0.96 -6.42
CA VAL A 14 -7.08 1.39 -5.18
C VAL A 14 -5.78 0.63 -4.95
N LEU A 15 -5.77 -0.69 -5.20
CA LEU A 15 -4.60 -1.55 -5.01
C LEU A 15 -3.43 -1.14 -5.91
N VAL A 16 -3.67 -0.86 -7.19
CA VAL A 16 -2.58 -0.39 -8.08
C VAL A 16 -2.12 1.02 -7.70
N ALA A 17 -3.02 1.90 -7.27
CA ALA A 17 -2.64 3.23 -6.79
C ALA A 17 -1.79 3.15 -5.50
N GLU A 18 -2.10 2.21 -4.61
CA GLU A 18 -1.29 1.88 -3.43
C GLU A 18 0.10 1.39 -3.83
N ALA A 19 0.20 0.46 -4.79
CA ALA A 19 1.48 -0.05 -5.29
C ALA A 19 2.36 1.07 -5.89
N VAL A 20 1.77 1.97 -6.68
CA VAL A 20 2.46 3.14 -7.26
C VAL A 20 2.92 4.13 -6.18
N TYR A 21 2.17 4.26 -5.08
CA TYR A 21 2.63 5.06 -3.95
C TYR A 21 3.81 4.38 -3.23
N LEU A 22 3.74 3.07 -3.04
CA LEU A 22 4.78 2.29 -2.36
C LEU A 22 6.11 2.28 -3.11
N GLN A 23 6.06 2.26 -4.45
CA GLN A 23 7.23 2.35 -5.31
C GLN A 23 7.06 3.48 -6.33
N ARG A 24 7.80 4.57 -6.14
CA ARG A 24 7.76 5.71 -7.07
C ARG A 24 8.40 5.35 -8.41
N ASP A 25 7.89 5.97 -9.47
CA ASP A 25 8.38 5.83 -10.85
C ASP A 25 8.49 4.36 -11.29
N CYS A 26 7.54 3.54 -10.85
CA CYS A 26 7.52 2.11 -11.12
C CYS A 26 6.94 1.79 -12.49
N GLU A 27 7.40 0.67 -13.05
CA GLU A 27 6.90 0.13 -14.31
C GLU A 27 5.72 -0.80 -14.05
N LYS A 28 4.89 -1.01 -15.08
CA LYS A 28 3.75 -1.93 -15.02
C LYS A 28 4.13 -3.34 -14.54
N GLN A 29 5.33 -3.83 -14.88
CA GLN A 29 5.77 -5.17 -14.45
C GLN A 29 5.85 -5.29 -12.93
N PHE A 30 6.43 -4.29 -12.27
CA PHE A 30 6.48 -4.25 -10.82
C PHE A 30 5.08 -4.30 -10.20
N ILE A 31 4.13 -3.54 -10.76
CA ILE A 31 2.77 -3.45 -10.24
C ILE A 31 2.03 -4.79 -10.40
N GLN A 32 2.22 -5.47 -11.54
CA GLN A 32 1.67 -6.82 -11.75
C GLN A 32 2.19 -7.80 -10.70
N ASP A 33 3.52 -7.83 -10.49
CA ASP A 33 4.15 -8.75 -9.55
C ASP A 33 3.76 -8.42 -8.10
N PHE A 34 3.69 -7.13 -7.76
CA PHE A 34 3.35 -6.65 -6.42
C PHE A 34 1.88 -6.93 -6.06
N CYS A 35 0.97 -6.73 -7.01
CA CYS A 35 -0.47 -6.90 -6.79
C CYS A 35 -0.99 -8.31 -7.14
N ASP A 36 -0.12 -9.20 -7.65
CA ASP A 36 -0.48 -10.52 -8.20
C ASP A 36 -1.59 -10.42 -9.25
N LEU A 37 -1.38 -9.55 -10.25
CA LEU A 37 -2.36 -9.27 -11.31
C LEU A 37 -1.89 -9.78 -12.67
N SER A 38 -2.84 -10.28 -13.46
CA SER A 38 -2.58 -10.55 -14.88
C SER A 38 -2.32 -9.24 -15.66
N PRO A 39 -1.65 -9.30 -16.83
CA PRO A 39 -1.35 -8.12 -17.63
C PRO A 39 -2.57 -7.28 -17.99
N SER A 40 -3.71 -7.91 -18.28
CA SER A 40 -4.96 -7.23 -18.64
C SER A 40 -5.62 -6.56 -17.44
N GLN A 41 -5.62 -7.21 -16.27
CA GLN A 41 -6.14 -6.61 -15.04
C GLN A 41 -5.32 -5.37 -14.63
N ALA A 42 -4.00 -5.48 -14.70
CA ALA A 42 -3.11 -4.36 -14.42
C ALA A 42 -3.34 -3.19 -15.40
N ASP A 43 -3.49 -3.46 -16.70
CA ASP A 43 -3.77 -2.42 -17.71
C ASP A 43 -5.07 -1.67 -17.41
N SER A 44 -6.16 -2.40 -17.16
CA SER A 44 -7.45 -1.77 -16.90
C SER A 44 -7.47 -1.00 -15.58
N ALA A 45 -6.87 -1.55 -14.53
CA ALA A 45 -6.82 -0.89 -13.22
C ALA A 45 -5.92 0.37 -13.24
N LEU A 46 -4.76 0.30 -13.90
CA LEU A 46 -3.86 1.46 -14.04
C LEU A 46 -4.49 2.54 -14.90
N PHE A 47 -5.17 2.16 -15.99
CA PHE A 47 -5.91 3.10 -16.81
C PHE A 47 -6.98 3.81 -15.99
N LEU A 48 -7.83 3.07 -15.26
CA LEU A 48 -8.90 3.67 -14.46
C LEU A 48 -8.35 4.53 -13.31
N ALA A 49 -7.27 4.10 -12.66
CA ALA A 49 -6.62 4.88 -11.61
C ALA A 49 -6.03 6.20 -12.16
N SER A 50 -5.52 6.19 -13.39
CA SER A 50 -5.03 7.38 -14.09
C SER A 50 -6.17 8.30 -14.51
N ASP A 51 -7.24 7.75 -15.12
CA ASP A 51 -8.41 8.53 -15.61
C ASP A 51 -9.21 9.18 -14.46
N ILE A 52 -9.28 8.53 -13.29
CA ILE A 52 -9.86 9.12 -12.07
C ILE A 52 -8.93 10.16 -11.42
N GLY A 53 -7.62 10.10 -11.72
CA GLY A 53 -6.62 11.04 -11.19
C GLY A 53 -5.97 10.62 -9.86
N LEU A 54 -5.97 9.32 -9.52
CA LEU A 54 -5.22 8.80 -8.36
C LEU A 54 -3.72 8.72 -8.64
N ILE A 55 -3.35 8.39 -9.88
CA ILE A 55 -1.97 8.25 -10.33
C ILE A 55 -1.75 9.04 -11.62
N SER A 56 -0.50 9.13 -12.03
CA SER A 56 -0.11 9.71 -13.32
C SER A 56 0.90 8.81 -14.02
N GLU A 57 0.68 8.60 -15.31
CA GLU A 57 1.63 7.90 -16.18
C GLU A 57 2.50 8.91 -16.93
N ASN A 58 3.81 8.66 -16.98
CA ASN A 58 4.75 9.37 -17.84
C ASN A 58 5.74 8.39 -18.45
N ALA A 59 5.70 8.24 -19.77
CA ALA A 59 6.60 7.37 -20.53
C ALA A 59 6.65 5.92 -20.00
N GLY A 60 5.50 5.32 -19.69
CA GLY A 60 5.41 3.94 -19.18
C GLY A 60 5.76 3.78 -17.70
N LYS A 61 6.02 4.88 -16.98
CA LYS A 61 6.25 4.90 -15.53
C LYS A 61 5.09 5.54 -14.80
N TYR A 62 4.74 4.97 -13.66
CA TYR A 62 3.63 5.42 -12.83
C TYR A 62 4.15 6.13 -11.58
N SER A 63 3.51 7.23 -11.24
CA SER A 63 3.80 8.03 -10.06
C SER A 63 2.52 8.59 -9.45
N THR A 64 2.63 9.16 -8.25
CA THR A 64 1.51 9.86 -7.63
C THR A 64 1.89 11.29 -7.26
N ASN A 65 1.03 12.23 -7.65
CA ASN A 65 1.23 13.67 -7.46
C ASN A 65 0.41 14.23 -6.29
N SER A 66 -0.56 13.47 -5.77
CA SER A 66 -1.46 13.92 -4.70
C SER A 66 -0.88 13.61 -3.32
N PRO A 67 -0.91 14.54 -2.36
CA PRO A 67 -0.58 14.22 -0.97
C PRO A 67 -1.52 13.18 -0.34
N LEU A 68 -2.76 13.06 -0.84
CA LEU A 68 -3.79 12.17 -0.28
C LEU A 68 -3.50 10.69 -0.56
N THR A 69 -2.87 10.38 -1.68
CA THR A 69 -2.57 9.00 -2.08
C THR A 69 -1.55 8.34 -1.16
N ARG A 70 -0.78 9.14 -0.42
CA ARG A 70 0.11 8.64 0.63
C ARG A 70 -0.62 7.87 1.73
N LEU A 71 -1.90 8.21 1.94
CA LEU A 71 -2.75 7.56 2.92
C LEU A 71 -3.37 6.26 2.39
N LEU A 72 -3.26 5.96 1.08
CA LEU A 72 -3.72 4.68 0.51
C LEU A 72 -2.91 3.49 1.00
N GLY A 73 -1.64 3.70 1.41
CA GLY A 73 -0.83 2.65 2.02
C GLY A 73 -1.19 2.34 3.49
N LEU A 74 -2.17 3.06 4.06
CA LEU A 74 -2.66 2.78 5.40
C LEU A 74 -3.67 1.63 5.37
N PRO A 75 -3.75 0.81 6.44
CA PRO A 75 -4.58 -0.39 6.41
C PRO A 75 -6.10 -0.12 6.49
N SER A 76 -6.50 1.10 6.87
CA SER A 76 -7.91 1.49 7.05
C SER A 76 -8.66 1.61 5.73
N GLU A 77 -9.52 0.63 5.44
CA GLU A 77 -10.37 0.63 4.24
C GLU A 77 -11.35 1.81 4.20
N VAL A 78 -11.80 2.29 5.36
CA VAL A 78 -12.65 3.49 5.46
C VAL A 78 -11.92 4.71 4.91
N SER A 79 -10.63 4.86 5.24
CA SER A 79 -9.82 5.97 4.73
C SER A 79 -9.57 5.85 3.23
N LYS A 80 -9.31 4.63 2.71
CA LYS A 80 -9.13 4.38 1.27
C LYS A 80 -10.39 4.73 0.49
N ALA A 81 -11.56 4.31 1.00
CA ALA A 81 -12.85 4.67 0.45
C ALA A 81 -13.09 6.18 0.46
N ALA A 82 -12.72 6.90 1.53
CA ALA A 82 -12.83 8.35 1.62
C ALA A 82 -11.93 9.10 0.63
N ILE A 83 -10.70 8.62 0.40
CA ILE A 83 -9.78 9.18 -0.60
C ILE A 83 -10.34 8.99 -2.01
N LEU A 84 -10.74 7.75 -2.35
CA LEU A 84 -11.35 7.48 -3.65
C LEU A 84 -12.64 8.29 -3.82
N ARG A 85 -13.48 8.41 -2.79
CA ARG A 85 -14.71 9.22 -2.82
C ARG A 85 -14.42 10.67 -3.19
N THR A 86 -13.32 11.25 -2.68
CA THR A 86 -12.94 12.64 -2.92
C THR A 86 -12.58 12.89 -4.38
N VAL A 87 -11.80 12.01 -5.01
CA VAL A 87 -11.47 12.14 -6.44
C VAL A 87 -12.65 11.78 -7.34
N LEU A 88 -13.49 10.84 -6.90
CA LEU A 88 -14.66 10.38 -7.64
C LEU A 88 -15.73 11.48 -7.81
N GLU A 89 -15.82 12.44 -6.88
CA GLU A 89 -16.69 13.63 -7.04
C GLU A 89 -16.26 14.56 -8.18
N CYS A 90 -15.02 14.44 -8.65
CA CYS A 90 -14.51 15.18 -9.81
C CYS A 90 -14.47 14.33 -11.08
N TYR A 91 -14.78 13.03 -11.00
CA TYR A 91 -14.71 12.11 -12.13
C TYR A 91 -16.01 12.13 -12.95
N GLU A 92 -15.94 12.78 -14.11
CA GLU A 92 -17.10 13.08 -14.96
C GLU A 92 -17.99 11.87 -15.31
N PRO A 93 -17.45 10.68 -15.68
CA PRO A 93 -18.27 9.48 -15.91
C PRO A 93 -19.12 9.10 -14.70
N PHE A 94 -18.53 9.12 -13.49
CA PHE A 94 -19.27 8.77 -12.28
C PHE A 94 -20.33 9.82 -11.92
N VAL A 95 -19.99 11.11 -12.01
CA VAL A 95 -20.93 12.21 -11.70
C VAL A 95 -22.16 12.14 -12.61
N ASN A 96 -21.95 11.95 -13.93
CA ASN A 96 -23.04 11.80 -14.88
C ASN A 96 -23.87 10.55 -14.60
N PHE A 97 -23.23 9.40 -14.41
CA PHE A 97 -23.92 8.15 -14.07
C PHE A 97 -24.79 8.30 -12.83
N ARG A 98 -24.26 8.86 -11.74
CA ARG A 98 -25.01 9.07 -10.50
C ARG A 98 -26.21 10.01 -10.71
N ASN A 99 -26.03 11.11 -11.44
CA ASN A 99 -27.12 12.05 -11.73
C ASN A 99 -28.22 11.40 -12.59
N ARG A 100 -27.82 10.56 -13.57
CA ARG A 100 -28.78 9.78 -14.38
C ARG A 100 -29.48 8.73 -13.54
N LEU A 101 -28.77 8.01 -12.68
CA LEU A 101 -29.34 7.00 -11.78
C LEU A 101 -30.41 7.62 -10.86
N VAL A 102 -30.16 8.81 -10.30
CA VAL A 102 -31.17 9.54 -9.52
C VAL A 102 -32.40 9.90 -10.35
N SER A 103 -32.22 10.19 -11.63
CA SER A 103 -33.29 10.62 -12.54
C SER A 103 -34.10 9.44 -13.10
N THR A 104 -33.46 8.32 -13.41
CA THR A 104 -34.08 7.15 -14.05
C THR A 104 -34.51 6.08 -13.05
N GLY A 105 -33.86 6.01 -11.88
CA GLY A 105 -34.02 4.89 -10.94
C GLY A 105 -33.51 3.54 -11.48
N ASN A 106 -32.82 3.54 -12.63
CA ASN A 106 -32.36 2.34 -13.32
C ASN A 106 -30.89 2.50 -13.75
N ALA A 107 -30.05 1.54 -13.34
CA ALA A 107 -28.61 1.59 -13.59
C ALA A 107 -28.23 1.29 -15.05
N ASP A 108 -29.00 0.46 -15.77
CA ASP A 108 -28.78 0.18 -17.19
C ASP A 108 -29.02 1.45 -18.01
N ASP A 109 -30.14 2.13 -17.77
CA ASP A 109 -30.47 3.39 -18.44
C ASP A 109 -29.46 4.49 -18.10
N ALA A 110 -29.01 4.54 -16.84
CA ALA A 110 -28.01 5.51 -16.41
C ALA A 110 -26.65 5.29 -17.08
N ALA A 111 -26.21 4.03 -17.22
CA ALA A 111 -24.98 3.68 -17.90
C ALA A 111 -25.06 3.96 -19.41
N GLU A 112 -26.15 3.60 -20.06
CA GLU A 112 -26.37 3.87 -21.49
C GLU A 112 -26.37 5.38 -21.78
N GLN A 113 -27.09 6.17 -20.97
CA GLN A 113 -27.12 7.62 -21.12
C GLN A 113 -25.76 8.27 -20.85
N THR A 114 -24.99 7.74 -19.88
CA THR A 114 -23.63 8.22 -19.59
C THR A 114 -22.67 7.91 -20.75
N LYS A 115 -22.75 6.69 -21.29
CA LYS A 115 -21.99 6.27 -22.47
C LYS A 115 -22.23 7.22 -23.65
N VAL A 116 -23.49 7.47 -23.98
CA VAL A 116 -23.87 8.33 -25.11
C VAL A 116 -23.44 9.79 -24.86
N LEU A 117 -23.63 10.29 -23.63
CA LEU A 117 -23.33 11.68 -23.29
C LEU A 117 -21.83 11.99 -23.37
N LEU A 118 -20.98 11.04 -22.96
CA LEU A 118 -19.52 11.23 -22.90
C LEU A 118 -18.77 10.56 -24.06
N ASP A 119 -19.49 9.99 -25.03
CA ASP A 119 -18.95 9.25 -26.17
C ASP A 119 -17.94 8.16 -25.73
N LEU A 120 -18.30 7.35 -24.72
CA LEU A 120 -17.46 6.28 -24.19
C LEU A 120 -17.41 5.07 -25.14
N ASP A 121 -16.24 4.51 -25.38
CA ASP A 121 -16.05 3.37 -26.29
C ASP A 121 -16.43 2.00 -25.71
N ALA A 122 -16.32 1.82 -24.39
CA ALA A 122 -16.64 0.59 -23.67
C ALA A 122 -18.11 0.16 -23.77
N HIS A 123 -18.39 -1.13 -23.56
CA HIS A 123 -19.77 -1.64 -23.54
C HIS A 123 -20.54 -1.08 -22.33
N ARG A 124 -21.87 -0.91 -22.46
CA ARG A 124 -22.68 -0.31 -21.38
C ARG A 124 -22.57 -1.07 -20.05
N GLU A 125 -22.45 -2.40 -20.12
CA GLU A 125 -22.32 -3.26 -18.93
C GLU A 125 -20.98 -3.03 -18.23
N GLU A 126 -19.90 -2.86 -19.00
CA GLU A 126 -18.57 -2.56 -18.45
C GLU A 126 -18.55 -1.21 -17.74
N ILE A 127 -19.21 -0.21 -18.33
CA ILE A 127 -19.39 1.12 -17.73
C ILE A 127 -20.22 1.01 -16.44
N LYS A 128 -21.37 0.34 -16.51
CA LYS A 128 -22.27 0.12 -15.37
C LYS A 128 -21.53 -0.55 -14.21
N ASP A 129 -20.89 -1.69 -14.46
CA ASP A 129 -20.24 -2.49 -13.42
C ASP A 129 -19.09 -1.72 -12.77
N THR A 130 -18.30 -1.01 -13.56
CA THR A 130 -17.19 -0.17 -13.07
C THR A 130 -17.70 0.97 -12.19
N LEU A 131 -18.70 1.74 -12.68
CA LEU A 131 -19.22 2.89 -11.95
C LEU A 131 -20.02 2.50 -10.71
N ILE A 132 -20.71 1.36 -10.74
CA ILE A 132 -21.33 0.76 -9.55
C ILE A 132 -20.26 0.34 -8.55
N SER A 133 -19.22 -0.38 -8.97
CA SER A 133 -18.13 -0.82 -8.09
C SER A 133 -17.48 0.36 -7.36
N LEU A 134 -17.11 1.42 -8.10
CA LEU A 134 -16.59 2.67 -7.53
C LEU A 134 -17.59 3.31 -6.56
N GLY A 135 -18.86 3.34 -6.94
CA GLY A 135 -19.90 3.96 -6.13
C GLY A 135 -20.19 3.22 -4.83
N THR A 136 -20.23 1.88 -4.85
CA THR A 136 -20.48 1.08 -3.66
C THR A 136 -19.27 1.03 -2.73
N TYR A 137 -18.06 0.90 -3.27
CA TYR A 137 -16.83 0.92 -2.47
C TYR A 137 -16.70 2.22 -1.66
N THR A 138 -17.06 3.34 -2.28
CA THR A 138 -16.96 4.67 -1.67
C THR A 138 -18.18 5.11 -0.86
N ASN A 139 -19.18 4.23 -0.69
CA ASN A 139 -20.49 4.55 -0.11
C ASN A 139 -21.21 5.73 -0.80
N ALA A 140 -20.86 6.02 -2.05
CA ALA A 140 -21.58 6.95 -2.91
C ALA A 140 -22.92 6.38 -3.38
N LEU A 141 -22.99 5.06 -3.53
CA LEU A 141 -24.15 4.30 -3.93
C LEU A 141 -24.44 3.22 -2.89
N SER A 142 -25.72 2.98 -2.62
CA SER A 142 -26.20 1.89 -1.77
C SER A 142 -26.91 0.87 -2.64
N ALA A 143 -26.53 -0.41 -2.52
CA ALA A 143 -27.31 -1.51 -3.09
C ALA A 143 -28.56 -1.77 -2.24
N LYS A 144 -29.73 -1.92 -2.87
CA LYS A 144 -31.00 -2.28 -2.23
C LYS A 144 -31.40 -3.75 -2.41
N GLY A 145 -30.61 -4.49 -3.18
CA GLY A 145 -30.93 -5.84 -3.62
C GLY A 145 -31.63 -5.86 -4.98
N GLY A 146 -31.63 -7.01 -5.64
CA GLY A 146 -32.27 -7.19 -6.95
C GLY A 146 -31.69 -6.34 -8.09
N GLY A 147 -30.42 -5.90 -7.98
CA GLY A 147 -29.78 -5.02 -8.97
C GLY A 147 -30.19 -3.55 -8.89
N ILE A 148 -30.90 -3.16 -7.81
CA ILE A 148 -31.33 -1.78 -7.59
C ILE A 148 -30.27 -1.03 -6.76
N TYR A 149 -29.91 0.15 -7.23
CA TYR A 149 -28.91 1.03 -6.60
C TYR A 149 -29.50 2.43 -6.40
N GLU A 150 -29.16 3.05 -5.28
CA GLU A 150 -29.55 4.42 -4.96
C GLU A 150 -28.34 5.29 -4.66
N ALA A 151 -28.36 6.54 -5.11
CA ALA A 151 -27.37 7.52 -4.73
C ALA A 151 -27.50 7.87 -3.24
N THR A 152 -26.39 7.80 -2.53
CA THR A 152 -26.32 8.11 -1.11
C THR A 152 -26.08 9.61 -0.95
N ASN A 153 -27.13 10.33 -0.50
CA ASN A 153 -27.08 11.77 -0.20
C ASN A 153 -26.91 12.05 1.31
N SER A 154 -26.47 11.07 2.11
CA SER A 154 -26.39 11.24 3.56
C SER A 154 -25.32 12.28 3.91
N GLY A 155 -25.77 13.45 4.39
CA GLY A 155 -24.93 14.54 4.91
C GLY A 155 -24.09 14.21 6.15
N ASN A 156 -23.91 12.92 6.47
CA ASN A 156 -23.17 12.41 7.62
C ASN A 156 -21.83 11.75 7.27
N LEU A 157 -21.53 11.50 6.00
CA LEU A 157 -20.20 11.04 5.59
C LEU A 157 -19.27 12.25 5.49
N ASN A 158 -18.46 12.47 6.53
CA ASN A 158 -17.41 13.47 6.50
C ASN A 158 -16.11 12.80 6.01
N GLN A 159 -15.96 12.65 4.70
CA GLN A 159 -14.77 12.00 4.12
C GLN A 159 -13.48 12.70 4.57
N LEU A 160 -13.53 14.01 4.75
CA LEU A 160 -12.39 14.79 5.24
C LEU A 160 -12.03 14.43 6.68
N LYS A 161 -12.99 14.06 7.53
CA LYS A 161 -12.74 13.57 8.88
C LYS A 161 -12.02 12.22 8.86
N ASP A 162 -12.45 11.30 8.00
CA ASP A 162 -11.81 9.98 7.88
C ASP A 162 -10.38 10.10 7.35
N ILE A 163 -10.17 10.98 6.36
CA ILE A 163 -8.83 11.34 5.86
C ILE A 163 -7.96 11.97 6.96
N ALA A 164 -8.51 12.93 7.71
CA ALA A 164 -7.78 13.59 8.80
C ALA A 164 -7.42 12.61 9.92
N GLN A 165 -8.33 11.69 10.25
CA GLN A 165 -8.05 10.62 11.21
C GLN A 165 -6.90 9.74 10.74
N ALA A 166 -6.92 9.29 9.49
CA ALA A 166 -5.85 8.46 8.93
C ALA A 166 -4.49 9.17 8.95
N ALA A 167 -4.48 10.48 8.66
CA ALA A 167 -3.27 11.30 8.77
C ALA A 167 -2.74 11.40 10.21
N ASN A 168 -3.63 11.57 11.20
CA ASN A 168 -3.26 11.60 12.61
C ASN A 168 -2.73 10.24 13.08
N GLU A 169 -3.37 9.14 12.71
CA GLU A 169 -2.93 7.78 13.04
C GLU A 169 -1.53 7.48 12.50
N LEU A 170 -1.24 7.91 11.27
CA LEU A 170 0.10 7.82 10.70
C LEU A 170 1.11 8.68 11.49
N ALA A 171 0.76 9.92 11.84
CA ALA A 171 1.65 10.79 12.61
C ALA A 171 1.96 10.22 14.01
N GLU A 172 0.96 9.66 14.69
CA GLU A 172 1.12 8.99 15.99
C GLU A 172 1.99 7.72 15.87
N ALA A 173 1.78 6.93 14.81
CA ALA A 173 2.60 5.76 14.53
C ALA A 173 4.05 6.16 14.24
N GLU A 174 4.30 7.18 13.41
CA GLU A 174 5.64 7.73 13.15
C GLU A 174 6.31 8.19 14.45
N ALA A 175 5.59 8.91 15.32
CA ALA A 175 6.11 9.34 16.61
C ALA A 175 6.50 8.14 17.50
N SER A 176 5.68 7.09 17.51
CA SER A 176 5.97 5.85 18.26
C SER A 176 7.24 5.16 17.76
N ILE A 177 7.41 5.05 16.43
CA ILE A 177 8.60 4.47 15.80
C ILE A 177 9.85 5.29 16.14
N ARG A 178 9.76 6.63 16.06
CA ARG A 178 10.88 7.52 16.41
C ARG A 178 11.28 7.39 17.87
N ILE A 179 10.32 7.29 18.78
CA ILE A 179 10.60 7.08 20.21
C ILE A 179 11.35 5.76 20.42
N GLU A 180 10.91 4.68 19.75
CA GLU A 180 11.53 3.37 19.91
C GLU A 180 12.98 3.33 19.38
N ILE A 181 13.20 3.89 18.19
CA ILE A 181 14.53 3.99 17.59
C ILE A 181 15.42 4.96 18.39
N GLY A 182 14.83 5.98 19.01
CA GLY A 182 15.53 7.02 19.75
C GLY A 182 16.20 8.05 18.83
N SER A 183 17.27 8.68 19.31
CA SER A 183 17.94 9.78 18.59
C SER A 183 18.53 9.40 17.23
N TYR A 184 18.63 8.10 16.92
CA TYR A 184 19.03 7.62 15.59
C TYR A 184 17.95 7.76 14.52
N ALA A 185 16.69 7.98 14.92
CA ALA A 185 15.59 8.16 13.98
C ALA A 185 15.76 9.39 13.07
N ASP A 186 16.48 10.42 13.51
CA ASP A 186 16.68 11.65 12.74
C ASP A 186 17.69 11.51 11.60
N SER A 187 18.51 10.46 11.62
CA SER A 187 19.44 10.12 10.53
C SER A 187 18.84 9.17 9.48
N LEU A 188 17.61 8.71 9.68
CA LEU A 188 16.96 7.74 8.79
C LEU A 188 16.12 8.43 7.71
N ASP A 189 16.10 7.84 6.52
CA ASP A 189 15.17 8.28 5.49
C ASP A 189 13.72 8.11 5.95
N ARG A 190 12.97 9.22 5.89
CA ARG A 190 11.58 9.22 6.34
C ARG A 190 10.68 8.39 5.43
N THR A 191 10.92 8.42 4.12
CA THR A 191 10.10 7.76 3.09
C THR A 191 10.34 6.26 3.07
N ASP A 192 11.60 5.84 3.16
CA ASP A 192 12.00 4.47 2.89
C ASP A 192 12.18 3.62 4.16
N VAL A 193 12.27 4.26 5.35
CA VAL A 193 12.43 3.57 6.64
C VAL A 193 11.32 3.93 7.63
N ILE A 194 11.17 5.21 7.99
CA ILE A 194 10.26 5.61 9.09
C ILE A 194 8.79 5.38 8.73
N ILE A 195 8.32 5.87 7.57
CA ILE A 195 6.92 5.70 7.14
C ILE A 195 6.57 4.21 7.00
N PRO A 196 7.35 3.37 6.31
CA PRO A 196 7.07 1.94 6.21
C PRO A 196 6.93 1.25 7.57
N LEU A 197 7.82 1.54 8.54
CA LEU A 197 7.69 1.01 9.91
C LEU A 197 6.41 1.50 10.61
N ALA A 198 6.03 2.76 10.41
CA ALA A 198 4.79 3.31 10.97
C ALA A 198 3.55 2.65 10.37
N ARG A 199 3.53 2.41 9.05
CA ARG A 199 2.45 1.67 8.36
C ARG A 199 2.38 0.23 8.81
N ALA A 200 3.54 -0.43 8.98
CA ALA A 200 3.60 -1.77 9.55
C ALA A 200 3.03 -1.83 10.97
N LEU A 201 3.30 -0.82 11.81
CA LEU A 201 2.71 -0.71 13.14
C LEU A 201 1.17 -0.59 13.08
N LEU A 202 0.64 0.19 12.15
CA LEU A 202 -0.81 0.31 11.93
C LEU A 202 -1.41 -1.01 11.44
N LYS A 203 -0.77 -1.71 10.49
CA LYS A 203 -1.19 -3.04 10.03
C LYS A 203 -1.23 -4.06 11.17
N ALA A 204 -0.24 -4.03 12.06
CA ALA A 204 -0.23 -4.87 13.25
C ALA A 204 -1.41 -4.57 14.19
N LYS A 205 -1.81 -3.29 14.34
CA LYS A 205 -3.00 -2.90 15.13
C LYS A 205 -4.30 -3.40 14.50
N GLU A 206 -4.38 -3.44 13.17
CA GLU A 206 -5.55 -3.93 12.43
C GLU A 206 -5.57 -5.46 12.23
N SER A 207 -4.77 -6.22 12.98
CA SER A 207 -4.71 -7.69 12.85
C SER A 207 -4.30 -8.16 11.45
N LYS A 208 -3.43 -7.42 10.77
CA LYS A 208 -2.76 -7.79 9.51
C LYS A 208 -1.28 -8.14 9.76
N PRO A 209 -0.96 -9.21 10.53
CA PRO A 209 0.39 -9.46 11.01
C PRO A 209 1.38 -9.85 9.91
N LYS A 210 0.93 -10.57 8.87
CA LYS A 210 1.79 -10.91 7.72
C LYS A 210 2.24 -9.65 6.99
N GLU A 211 1.30 -8.76 6.69
CA GLU A 211 1.61 -7.49 6.02
C GLU A 211 2.52 -6.59 6.87
N ALA A 212 2.30 -6.56 8.20
CA ALA A 212 3.18 -5.82 9.12
C ALA A 212 4.63 -6.34 9.10
N VAL A 213 4.82 -7.67 9.05
CA VAL A 213 6.16 -8.29 8.92
C VAL A 213 6.79 -7.93 7.57
N THR A 214 6.07 -8.16 6.47
CA THR A 214 6.59 -7.90 5.12
C THR A 214 7.00 -6.44 4.97
N GLU A 215 6.15 -5.51 5.39
CA GLU A 215 6.43 -4.08 5.25
C GLU A 215 7.59 -3.61 6.16
N SER A 216 7.65 -4.11 7.39
CA SER A 216 8.79 -3.83 8.27
C SER A 216 10.10 -4.39 7.69
N ALA A 217 10.05 -5.56 7.06
CA ALA A 217 11.22 -6.16 6.42
C ALA A 217 11.69 -5.36 5.21
N SER A 218 10.78 -4.86 4.38
CA SER A 218 11.13 -3.93 3.29
C SER A 218 11.83 -2.67 3.83
N ALA A 219 11.34 -2.10 4.93
CA ALA A 219 11.99 -0.97 5.59
C ALA A 219 13.42 -1.30 6.07
N LEU A 220 13.61 -2.49 6.65
CA LEU A 220 14.93 -2.98 7.06
C LEU A 220 15.87 -3.18 5.88
N GLU A 221 15.36 -3.67 4.75
CA GLU A 221 16.16 -3.84 3.54
C GLU A 221 16.64 -2.51 2.97
N SER A 222 15.76 -1.49 2.93
CA SER A 222 16.13 -0.11 2.57
C SER A 222 17.17 0.46 3.52
N TYR A 223 16.93 0.33 4.84
CA TYR A 223 17.89 0.76 5.86
C TYR A 223 19.28 0.11 5.68
N LEU A 224 19.33 -1.21 5.47
CA LEU A 224 20.59 -1.93 5.28
C LEU A 224 21.30 -1.52 3.99
N ALA A 225 20.55 -1.17 2.93
CA ALA A 225 21.16 -0.67 1.70
C ALA A 225 21.87 0.67 1.94
N GLU A 226 21.24 1.60 2.66
CA GLU A 226 21.87 2.86 3.04
C GLU A 226 23.06 2.66 3.99
N LEU A 227 22.90 1.81 5.00
CA LEU A 227 23.95 1.48 5.96
C LEU A 227 25.17 0.86 5.24
N ALA A 228 24.93 0.00 4.26
CA ALA A 228 26.00 -0.59 3.46
C ALA A 228 26.77 0.48 2.68
N GLY A 229 26.08 1.48 2.14
CA GLY A 229 26.71 2.64 1.51
C GLY A 229 27.62 3.41 2.49
N ARG A 230 27.16 3.64 3.72
CA ARG A 230 27.93 4.35 4.76
C ARG A 230 29.13 3.55 5.28
N LEU A 231 28.98 2.23 5.43
CA LEU A 231 30.03 1.32 5.92
C LEU A 231 30.88 0.70 4.80
N SER A 232 30.64 1.06 3.53
CA SER A 232 31.33 0.48 2.36
C SER A 232 31.20 -1.05 2.25
N VAL A 233 30.04 -1.60 2.64
CA VAL A 233 29.74 -3.04 2.56
C VAL A 233 29.15 -3.37 1.18
N ASN A 234 29.69 -4.41 0.53
CA ASN A 234 29.19 -4.85 -0.78
C ASN A 234 28.01 -5.83 -0.65
N LEU A 235 26.81 -5.38 -1.04
CA LEU A 235 25.58 -6.19 -1.04
C LEU A 235 25.35 -7.00 -2.33
N THR A 236 26.23 -6.96 -3.32
CA THR A 236 26.07 -7.73 -4.56
C THR A 236 25.89 -9.23 -4.27
N GLY A 237 24.87 -9.81 -4.89
CA GLY A 237 24.48 -11.22 -4.72
C GLY A 237 23.71 -11.54 -3.44
N ALA A 238 23.44 -10.55 -2.57
CA ALA A 238 22.59 -10.74 -1.40
C ALA A 238 21.12 -10.47 -1.76
N THR A 239 20.31 -11.54 -1.82
CA THR A 239 18.86 -11.49 -2.00
C THR A 239 18.16 -11.68 -0.65
N GLY A 240 17.39 -10.67 -0.23
CA GLY A 240 16.63 -10.68 1.02
C GLY A 240 17.43 -10.32 2.29
N LEU A 241 16.70 -10.10 3.39
CA LEU A 241 17.20 -9.60 4.67
C LEU A 241 18.39 -10.41 5.24
N THR A 242 18.27 -11.73 5.36
CA THR A 242 19.31 -12.59 5.98
C THR A 242 20.65 -12.51 5.25
N SER A 243 20.64 -12.62 3.92
CA SER A 243 21.87 -12.62 3.13
C SER A 243 22.54 -11.24 3.11
N ARG A 244 21.76 -10.14 3.19
CA ARG A 244 22.29 -8.78 3.35
C ARG A 244 23.01 -8.63 4.69
N ILE A 245 22.43 -9.14 5.78
CA ILE A 245 23.06 -9.10 7.11
C ILE A 245 24.38 -9.89 7.14
N ASP A 246 24.44 -11.05 6.47
CA ASP A 246 25.66 -11.84 6.38
C ASP A 246 26.82 -11.08 5.73
N LYS A 247 26.56 -10.14 4.81
CA LYS A 247 27.60 -9.28 4.22
C LYS A 247 28.29 -8.39 5.27
N PHE A 248 27.53 -7.80 6.18
CA PHE A 248 28.08 -6.99 7.28
C PHE A 248 28.89 -7.81 8.29
N ARG A 249 28.64 -9.13 8.36
CA ARG A 249 29.37 -10.01 9.27
C ARG A 249 30.78 -10.33 8.77
N GLN A 250 30.99 -10.37 7.44
CA GLN A 250 32.23 -10.85 6.81
C GLN A 250 33.47 -10.08 7.27
N ASN A 251 33.38 -8.75 7.35
CA ASN A 251 34.49 -7.90 7.80
C ASN A 251 34.26 -7.34 9.22
N ASN A 252 33.31 -7.91 9.97
CA ASN A 252 32.95 -7.44 11.32
C ASN A 252 32.49 -5.98 11.36
N ASP A 253 31.86 -5.50 10.28
CA ASP A 253 31.26 -4.17 10.18
C ASP A 253 30.14 -4.02 11.23
N LEU A 254 29.35 -5.09 11.39
CA LEU A 254 28.41 -5.27 12.50
C LEU A 254 28.87 -6.38 13.48
N PRO A 255 28.70 -6.17 14.79
CA PRO A 255 28.96 -7.21 15.79
C PRO A 255 28.10 -8.45 15.58
N LYS A 256 28.67 -9.64 15.89
CA LYS A 256 27.97 -10.93 15.76
C LYS A 256 26.56 -10.91 16.37
N LYS A 257 26.40 -10.41 17.58
CA LYS A 257 25.10 -10.40 18.27
C LYS A 257 24.05 -9.59 17.50
N ILE A 258 24.42 -8.44 16.94
CA ILE A 258 23.51 -7.64 16.11
C ILE A 258 23.14 -8.41 14.84
N CYS A 259 24.11 -9.04 14.18
CA CYS A 259 23.83 -9.87 13.00
C CYS A 259 22.85 -11.01 13.32
N GLU A 260 23.02 -11.71 14.44
CA GLU A 260 22.10 -12.78 14.83
C GLU A 260 20.68 -12.26 15.16
N SER A 261 20.57 -11.08 15.79
CA SER A 261 19.26 -10.42 15.98
C SER A 261 18.60 -10.06 14.64
N GLY A 262 19.38 -9.61 13.66
CA GLY A 262 18.90 -9.40 12.30
C GLY A 262 18.46 -10.69 11.62
N LYS A 263 19.17 -11.81 11.83
CA LYS A 263 18.79 -13.13 11.29
C LYS A 263 17.47 -13.61 11.85
N TYR A 264 17.17 -13.35 13.13
CA TYR A 264 15.85 -13.62 13.71
C TYR A 264 14.74 -12.91 12.91
N LEU A 265 14.92 -11.62 12.58
CA LEU A 265 14.00 -10.87 11.73
C LEU A 265 13.90 -11.52 10.33
N GLY A 266 15.03 -11.88 9.73
CA GLY A 266 15.08 -12.59 8.44
C GLY A 266 14.27 -13.89 8.41
N GLN A 267 14.33 -14.71 9.47
CA GLN A 267 13.58 -15.96 9.53
C GLN A 267 12.06 -15.73 9.63
N ILE A 268 11.63 -14.76 10.43
CA ILE A 268 10.19 -14.43 10.53
C ILE A 268 9.68 -13.83 9.21
N ARG A 269 10.48 -12.99 8.54
CA ARG A 269 10.15 -12.48 7.21
C ARG A 269 9.93 -13.62 6.22
N ASN A 270 10.82 -14.61 6.18
CA ASN A 270 10.70 -15.73 5.24
C ASN A 270 9.40 -16.53 5.50
N ALA A 271 9.05 -16.76 6.76
CA ALA A 271 7.78 -17.40 7.12
C ALA A 271 6.56 -16.57 6.68
N ALA A 272 6.64 -15.24 6.76
CA ALA A 272 5.57 -14.35 6.31
C ALA A 272 5.44 -14.32 4.78
N ASP A 273 6.55 -14.23 4.06
CA ASP A 273 6.63 -14.14 2.60
C ASP A 273 6.12 -15.44 1.93
N HIS A 274 6.66 -16.58 2.37
CA HIS A 274 6.22 -17.92 1.93
C HIS A 274 4.84 -18.32 2.47
N GLY A 275 4.12 -17.43 3.15
CA GLY A 275 2.77 -17.69 3.68
C GLY A 275 1.68 -17.93 2.61
N VAL A 276 2.01 -18.21 1.36
CA VAL A 276 1.12 -18.75 0.32
C VAL A 276 1.62 -20.11 -0.21
N ASP A 277 2.92 -20.36 -0.09
CA ASP A 277 3.57 -21.59 -0.52
C ASP A 277 3.70 -22.57 0.64
N ILE A 278 3.60 -23.86 0.34
CA ILE A 278 3.85 -24.89 1.35
C ILE A 278 5.35 -24.93 1.64
N ASP A 279 5.71 -24.60 2.88
CA ASP A 279 7.07 -24.83 3.36
C ASP A 279 7.32 -26.35 3.39
N GLN A 280 8.34 -26.82 2.67
CA GLN A 280 8.62 -28.25 2.52
C GLN A 280 9.01 -28.91 3.85
N ASP A 281 9.63 -28.18 4.77
CA ASP A 281 10.08 -28.71 6.05
C ASP A 281 8.92 -28.86 7.04
N VAL A 282 7.84 -28.09 6.85
CA VAL A 282 6.66 -28.07 7.72
C VAL A 282 5.46 -28.80 7.10
N GLY A 283 5.43 -28.91 5.77
CA GLY A 283 4.29 -29.45 5.01
C GLY A 283 3.05 -28.57 5.07
N SER A 284 3.19 -27.30 5.47
CA SER A 284 2.09 -26.35 5.63
C SER A 284 2.55 -24.93 5.36
N VAL A 285 1.59 -24.05 5.14
CA VAL A 285 1.79 -22.60 5.11
C VAL A 285 1.95 -22.08 6.54
N TRP A 286 2.94 -21.22 6.76
CA TRP A 286 3.15 -20.56 8.05
C TRP A 286 2.02 -19.59 8.39
N LYS A 287 1.60 -19.59 9.66
CA LYS A 287 0.65 -18.61 10.20
C LYS A 287 1.39 -17.67 11.14
N ILE A 288 1.27 -16.36 10.90
CA ILE A 288 1.87 -15.34 11.76
C ILE A 288 0.86 -14.90 12.81
N LEU A 289 1.23 -15.02 14.09
CA LEU A 289 0.39 -14.55 15.19
C LEU A 289 0.28 -13.01 15.18
N PRO A 290 -0.85 -12.42 15.61
CA PRO A 290 -0.99 -10.98 15.77
C PRO A 290 0.12 -10.35 16.64
N SER A 291 0.50 -11.02 17.73
CA SER A 291 1.59 -10.58 18.60
C SER A 291 2.94 -10.59 17.89
N THR A 292 3.22 -11.60 17.07
CA THR A 292 4.46 -11.68 16.27
C THR A 292 4.56 -10.49 15.30
N GLY A 293 3.48 -10.15 14.59
CA GLY A 293 3.46 -8.99 13.70
C GLY A 293 3.79 -7.69 14.44
N ARG A 294 3.21 -7.48 15.63
CA ARG A 294 3.51 -6.30 16.46
C ARG A 294 4.94 -6.30 16.99
N HIS A 295 5.40 -7.43 17.55
CA HIS A 295 6.75 -7.54 18.10
C HIS A 295 7.81 -7.35 17.02
N TYR A 296 7.57 -7.85 15.81
CA TYR A 296 8.49 -7.69 14.69
C TYR A 296 8.82 -6.22 14.41
N VAL A 297 7.82 -5.33 14.42
CA VAL A 297 8.01 -3.89 14.21
C VAL A 297 8.96 -3.30 15.26
N PHE A 298 8.75 -3.62 16.53
CA PHE A 298 9.58 -3.08 17.62
C PHE A 298 10.99 -3.70 17.65
N VAL A 299 11.12 -5.00 17.35
CA VAL A 299 12.43 -5.64 17.21
C VAL A 299 13.19 -5.07 16.00
N ALA A 300 12.51 -4.71 14.91
CA ALA A 300 13.11 -4.01 13.78
C ALA A 300 13.63 -2.62 14.20
N CYS A 301 12.86 -1.86 14.98
CA CYS A 301 13.30 -0.58 15.53
C CYS A 301 14.53 -0.72 16.43
N ALA A 302 14.53 -1.70 17.34
CA ALA A 302 15.66 -2.00 18.21
C ALA A 302 16.90 -2.42 17.41
N PHE A 303 16.74 -3.21 16.36
CA PHE A 303 17.83 -3.60 15.46
C PHE A 303 18.43 -2.39 14.73
N ILE A 304 17.59 -1.50 14.19
CA ILE A 304 18.03 -0.26 13.53
C ILE A 304 18.81 0.61 14.52
N ARG A 305 18.29 0.79 15.73
CA ARG A 305 18.98 1.53 16.80
C ARG A 305 20.34 0.92 17.11
N ALA A 306 20.41 -0.40 17.32
CA ALA A 306 21.66 -1.10 17.63
C ALA A 306 22.71 -0.96 16.52
N CYS A 307 22.28 -1.01 15.26
CA CYS A 307 23.15 -0.73 14.12
C CYS A 307 23.60 0.74 14.09
N GLY A 308 22.71 1.68 14.41
CA GLY A 308 23.04 3.10 14.47
C GLY A 308 24.06 3.46 15.56
N GLU A 309 23.99 2.83 16.73
CA GLU A 309 24.98 3.08 17.80
C GLU A 309 26.38 2.59 17.42
N ARG A 310 26.48 1.56 16.56
CA ARG A 310 27.77 1.16 15.97
C ARG A 310 28.42 2.30 15.21
N GLU A 311 27.64 3.02 14.39
CA GLU A 311 28.11 4.14 13.57
C GLU A 311 28.56 5.31 14.45
N ARG A 312 27.88 5.52 15.58
CA ARG A 312 28.18 6.61 16.52
C ARG A 312 29.29 6.29 17.51
N GLY A 313 29.76 5.04 17.55
CA GLY A 313 30.73 4.57 18.53
C GLY A 313 30.20 4.60 19.97
N GLN A 314 28.90 4.42 20.15
CA GLN A 314 28.23 4.42 21.45
C GLN A 314 28.00 2.99 21.97
N ASP A 315 27.47 2.88 23.19
CA ASP A 315 27.09 1.61 23.80
C ASP A 315 26.00 0.91 22.98
N PHE A 316 26.12 -0.42 22.87
CA PHE A 316 25.14 -1.25 22.19
C PHE A 316 23.96 -1.57 23.11
N TRP A 317 22.74 -1.40 22.59
CA TRP A 317 21.49 -1.77 23.26
C TRP A 317 20.78 -2.84 22.43
N ILE A 318 20.44 -3.98 23.05
CA ILE A 318 19.59 -5.05 22.50
C ILE A 318 18.55 -5.39 23.56
#